data_AF-A0A6N9S467-F1
#
_entry.id   AF-A0A6N9S467-F1
#
_cell.length_a   1.000
_cell.length_b   1.000
_cell.length_c   1.000
_cell.angle_alpha   90.00
_cell.angle_beta   90.00
_cell.angle_gamma   90.00
#
_symmetry.space_group_name_H-M   'P 1'
#
loop_
_entity.id
_entity.type
_entity.pdbx_description
1 polymer ?
#
loop_
_entity_poly.entity_id
_entity_poly.type
_entity_poly.pdbx_seq_one_letter_code
_entity_poly.pdbx_strand_id
1 'polypeptide(L)'
;MKKLTVAISAVAASVLMAMSAQAAEIYNKDSNKLDLYGKVNAKHYFSSNDADDGDTTYARLGFKGETQINDQLTGFGQWEYEFKGNRAESQGS
;
A
#
# COMPACT_ATOMS: atom_id res chain seq x y z
N MET A 1 -3.76 29.30 10.76
CA MET A 1 -2.53 28.53 10.44
C MET A 1 -2.35 27.27 11.28
N LYS A 2 -2.57 27.28 12.61
CA LYS A 2 -2.40 26.07 13.46
C LYS A 2 -3.34 24.88 13.15
N LYS A 3 -4.56 25.13 12.68
CA LYS A 3 -5.55 24.07 12.36
C LYS A 3 -5.21 23.27 11.08
N LEU A 4 -4.55 23.91 10.11
CA LEU A 4 -4.19 23.28 8.84
C LEU A 4 -3.02 22.30 9.03
N THR A 5 -2.03 22.66 9.86
CA THR A 5 -0.88 21.80 10.18
C THR A 5 -1.30 20.56 10.96
N VAL A 6 -2.21 20.69 11.94
CA VAL A 6 -2.75 19.55 12.70
C VAL A 6 -3.61 18.63 11.83
N ALA A 7 -4.36 19.18 10.88
CA ALA A 7 -5.13 18.38 9.94
C ALA A 7 -4.22 17.57 9.01
N ILE A 8 -3.14 18.17 8.50
CA ILE A 8 -2.19 17.47 7.61
C ILE A 8 -1.44 16.37 8.37
N SER A 9 -0.97 16.64 9.60
CA SER A 9 -0.27 15.63 10.40
C SER A 9 -1.21 14.52 10.89
N ALA A 10 -2.47 14.84 11.23
CA ALA A 10 -3.46 13.82 11.60
C ALA A 10 -3.88 12.95 10.41
N VAL A 11 -4.02 13.53 9.21
CA VAL A 11 -4.31 12.77 7.98
C VAL A 11 -3.13 11.89 7.59
N ALA A 12 -1.89 12.38 7.74
CA ALA A 12 -0.72 11.54 7.53
C ALA A 12 -0.70 10.37 8.53
N ALA A 13 -0.89 10.63 9.83
CA ALA A 13 -0.92 9.59 10.87
C ALA A 13 -2.01 8.54 10.65
N SER A 14 -3.22 8.94 10.20
CA SER A 14 -4.33 8.00 9.97
C SER A 14 -4.12 7.11 8.73
N VAL A 15 -3.55 7.64 7.65
CA VAL A 15 -3.14 6.83 6.47
C VAL A 15 -2.05 5.83 6.86
N LEU A 16 -1.07 6.25 7.67
CA LEU A 16 0.02 5.40 8.14
C LEU A 16 -0.48 4.25 9.02
N MET A 17 -1.50 4.48 9.86
CA MET A 17 -2.12 3.49 10.75
C MET A 17 -3.05 2.53 10.01
N ALA A 18 -3.76 3.00 8.99
CA ALA A 18 -4.67 2.15 8.21
C ALA A 18 -3.92 1.10 7.37
N MET A 19 -2.69 1.41 6.94
CA MET A 19 -1.82 0.49 6.18
C MET A 19 -1.07 -0.50 7.09
N SER A 20 -0.79 -0.14 8.35
CA SER A 20 0.02 -0.98 9.26
C SER A 20 -0.75 -2.12 9.94
N ALA A 21 -2.09 -2.11 9.92
CA ALA A 21 -2.89 -3.11 10.63
C ALA A 21 -2.62 -4.56 10.18
N GLN A 22 -2.11 -4.78 8.96
CA GLN A 22 -1.73 -6.10 8.43
C GLN A 22 -0.34 -6.13 7.76
N ALA A 23 0.47 -5.08 7.92
CA ALA A 23 1.80 -5.05 7.34
C ALA A 23 2.77 -5.91 8.17
N ALA A 24 3.60 -6.70 7.51
CA ALA A 24 4.67 -7.45 8.15
C ALA A 24 5.90 -6.53 8.31
N GLU A 25 6.31 -6.30 9.54
CA GLU A 25 7.60 -5.64 9.82
C GLU A 25 8.73 -6.61 9.42
N ILE A 26 9.48 -6.25 8.37
CA ILE A 26 10.56 -7.09 7.83
C ILE A 26 11.95 -6.57 8.21
N TYR A 27 12.04 -5.31 8.65
CA TYR A 27 13.26 -4.69 9.15
C TYR A 27 12.92 -3.64 10.20
N ASN A 28 13.63 -3.67 11.32
CA ASN A 28 13.52 -2.65 12.36
C ASN A 28 14.84 -2.58 13.13
N LYS A 29 15.65 -1.58 12.80
CA LYS A 29 16.94 -1.35 13.44
C LYS A 29 17.36 0.11 13.34
N ASP A 30 17.98 0.64 14.40
CA ASP A 30 18.54 2.00 14.45
C ASP A 30 17.50 3.07 14.05
N SER A 31 16.28 2.95 14.57
CA SER A 31 15.13 3.80 14.24
C SER A 31 14.76 3.87 12.74
N ASN A 32 15.18 2.86 11.97
CA ASN A 32 14.74 2.63 10.60
C ASN A 32 13.83 1.40 10.58
N LYS A 33 12.61 1.59 10.10
CA LYS A 33 11.60 0.54 10.00
C LYS A 33 11.21 0.34 8.54
N LEU A 34 11.07 -0.92 8.11
CA LEU A 34 10.53 -1.29 6.82
C LEU A 34 9.40 -2.31 7.02
N ASP A 35 8.22 -1.91 6.60
CA ASP A 35 7.03 -2.72 6.56
C ASP A 35 6.79 -3.21 5.12
N LEU A 36 6.53 -4.50 4.97
CA LEU A 36 6.04 -5.09 3.73
C LEU A 36 4.55 -5.37 3.87
N TYR A 37 3.75 -4.95 2.91
CA TYR A 37 2.31 -5.16 2.92
C TYR A 37 1.81 -5.52 1.52
N GLY A 38 0.60 -6.06 1.46
CA GLY A 38 0.02 -6.45 0.19
C GLY A 38 -1.32 -7.14 0.35
N LYS A 39 -1.93 -7.47 -0.77
CA LYS A 39 -3.15 -8.25 -0.84
C LYS A 39 -3.22 -9.02 -2.14
N VAL A 40 -3.87 -10.17 -2.10
CA VAL A 40 -4.29 -10.90 -3.30
C VAL A 40 -5.82 -10.91 -3.30
N ASN A 41 -6.42 -10.51 -4.41
CA ASN A 41 -7.86 -10.43 -4.55
C ASN A 41 -8.29 -11.21 -5.80
N ALA A 42 -8.84 -12.40 -5.59
CA ALA A 42 -9.47 -13.19 -6.63
C ALA A 42 -10.86 -12.62 -6.91
N LYS A 43 -11.07 -12.11 -8.12
CA LYS A 43 -12.32 -11.40 -8.48
C LYS A 43 -12.77 -11.80 -9.87
N HIS A 44 -14.05 -12.13 -9.99
CA HIS A 44 -14.72 -12.36 -11.26
C HIS A 44 -15.94 -11.44 -11.35
N TYR A 45 -16.04 -10.64 -12.40
CA TYR A 45 -17.24 -9.86 -12.66
C TYR A 45 -18.21 -10.72 -13.45
N PHE A 46 -19.46 -10.76 -12.97
CA PHE A 46 -20.57 -11.34 -13.71
C PHE A 46 -21.36 -10.21 -14.36
N SER A 47 -21.41 -10.19 -15.70
CA SER A 47 -22.09 -9.16 -16.47
C SER A 47 -22.85 -9.77 -17.64
N SER A 48 -23.98 -9.17 -18.03
CA SER A 48 -24.67 -9.52 -19.27
C SER A 48 -24.00 -8.92 -20.51
N ASN A 49 -22.97 -8.09 -20.33
CA ASN A 49 -22.11 -7.58 -21.40
C ASN A 49 -20.78 -8.35 -21.38
N ASP A 50 -20.51 -9.16 -22.42
CA ASP A 50 -19.32 -10.02 -22.52
C ASP A 50 -17.99 -9.25 -22.43
N ALA A 51 -17.99 -7.95 -22.76
CA ALA A 51 -16.78 -7.12 -22.65
C ALA A 51 -16.40 -6.77 -21.20
N ASP A 52 -17.38 -6.82 -20.27
CA ASP A 52 -17.21 -6.48 -18.86
C ASP A 52 -17.25 -7.73 -17.96
N ASP A 53 -17.65 -8.88 -18.50
CA ASP A 53 -17.64 -10.17 -17.84
C ASP A 53 -16.24 -10.78 -17.85
N GLY A 54 -15.82 -11.32 -16.71
CA GLY A 54 -14.58 -12.08 -16.64
C GLY A 54 -13.71 -11.83 -15.43
N ASP A 55 -12.54 -12.47 -15.48
CA ASP A 55 -11.56 -12.41 -14.41
C ASP A 55 -10.93 -11.01 -14.32
N THR A 56 -10.91 -10.49 -13.11
CA THR A 56 -10.29 -9.22 -12.74
C THR A 56 -9.44 -9.37 -11.48
N THR A 57 -8.97 -10.60 -11.25
CA THR A 57 -8.03 -10.94 -10.20
C THR A 57 -6.79 -10.07 -10.29
N TYR A 58 -6.38 -9.56 -9.14
CA TYR A 58 -5.18 -8.76 -9.01
C TYR A 58 -4.50 -9.03 -7.68
N ALA A 59 -3.18 -8.90 -7.70
CA ALA A 59 -2.37 -8.84 -6.50
C ALA A 59 -1.77 -7.46 -6.37
N ARG A 60 -1.47 -7.05 -5.16
CA ARG A 60 -0.83 -5.78 -4.87
C ARG A 60 0.20 -6.01 -3.79
N LEU A 61 1.39 -5.48 -4.02
CA LEU A 61 2.49 -5.53 -3.08
C LEU A 61 2.99 -4.11 -2.88
N GLY A 62 3.28 -3.75 -1.65
CA GLY A 62 3.89 -2.48 -1.35
C GLY A 62 4.82 -2.61 -0.16
N PHE A 63 5.73 -1.65 -0.04
CA PHE A 63 6.54 -1.49 1.14
C PHE A 63 6.46 -0.06 1.63
N LYS A 64 6.70 0.10 2.92
CA LYS A 64 6.69 1.38 3.60
C LYS A 64 7.90 1.45 4.51
N GLY A 65 8.79 2.40 4.21
CA GLY A 65 9.96 2.69 5.01
C GLY A 65 9.74 3.93 5.87
N GLU A 66 10.20 3.89 7.12
CA GLU A 66 10.27 5.03 8.02
C GLU A 66 11.69 5.15 8.57
N THR A 67 12.20 6.38 8.64
CA THR A 67 13.52 6.70 9.21
C THR A 67 13.37 7.87 10.17
N GLN A 68 13.67 7.66 11.44
CA GLN A 68 13.68 8.74 12.42
C GLN A 68 14.96 9.56 12.26
N ILE A 69 14.82 10.83 11.90
CA ILE A 69 15.95 11.75 11.73
C ILE A 69 16.32 12.38 13.08
N ASN A 70 15.31 12.78 13.86
CA ASN A 70 15.45 13.23 15.25
C ASN A 70 14.11 13.05 16.00
N ASP A 71 14.05 13.44 17.28
CA ASP A 71 12.88 13.29 18.14
C ASP A 71 11.60 13.97 17.62
N GLN A 72 11.73 14.91 16.68
CA GLN A 72 10.62 15.70 16.14
C GLN A 72 10.43 15.53 14.63
N LEU A 73 11.28 14.73 13.96
CA LEU A 73 11.30 14.58 12.51
C LEU A 73 11.54 13.13 12.11
N THR A 74 10.57 12.56 11.39
CA THR A 74 10.64 11.24 10.79
C THR A 74 10.38 11.36 9.30
N GLY A 75 11.31 10.85 8.49
CA GLY A 75 11.11 10.66 7.06
C GLY A 75 10.34 9.37 6.80
N PHE A 76 9.50 9.36 5.77
CA PHE A 76 8.80 8.15 5.34
C PHE A 76 8.80 8.05 3.81
N GLY A 77 8.74 6.82 3.31
CA GLY A 77 8.59 6.51 1.90
C GLY A 77 7.68 5.31 1.73
N GLN A 78 6.83 5.34 0.71
CA GLN A 78 5.90 4.26 0.41
C GLN A 78 5.91 4.01 -1.09
N TRP A 79 5.95 2.74 -1.46
CA TRP A 79 5.81 2.28 -2.83
C TRP A 79 4.84 1.12 -2.89
N GLU A 80 4.03 1.10 -3.93
CA GLU A 80 3.03 0.07 -4.15
C GLU A 80 2.94 -0.25 -5.63
N TYR A 81 2.85 -1.53 -5.94
CA TYR A 81 2.70 -2.04 -7.29
C TYR A 81 1.53 -3.02 -7.36
N GLU A 82 0.76 -2.93 -8.43
CA GLU A 82 -0.36 -3.80 -8.71
C GLU A 82 -0.03 -4.73 -9.87
N PHE A 83 -0.15 -6.03 -9.62
CA PHE A 83 0.01 -7.10 -10.59
C PHE A 83 -1.37 -7.54 -11.06
N LYS A 84 -1.60 -7.48 -12.38
CA LYS A 84 -2.81 -8.06 -12.97
C LYS A 84 -2.66 -9.58 -13.00
N GLY A 85 -3.55 -10.28 -12.30
CA GLY A 85 -3.57 -11.75 -12.21
C GLY A 85 -4.58 -12.39 -13.15
N ASN A 86 -5.26 -11.59 -13.97
CA ASN A 86 -6.31 -12.01 -14.89
C ASN A 86 -5.84 -12.20 -16.33
N ARG A 87 -4.52 -12.17 -16.57
CA ARG A 87 -3.89 -12.39 -17.88
C ARG A 87 -2.65 -13.25 -17.70
N ALA A 88 -2.29 -14.00 -18.75
CA ALA A 88 -1.05 -14.76 -18.75
C ALA A 88 0.16 -13.81 -18.66
N GLU A 89 1.17 -14.15 -17.85
CA GLU A 89 2.38 -13.34 -17.65
C GLU A 89 3.10 -13.02 -18.97
N SER A 90 2.98 -13.89 -19.98
CA SER A 90 3.50 -13.70 -21.34
C SER A 90 2.89 -12.50 -22.08
N GLN A 91 1.75 -11.97 -21.65
CA GLN A 91 1.10 -10.81 -22.27
C GLN A 91 1.60 -9.47 -21.70
N GLY A 92 2.52 -9.51 -20.72
CA GLY A 92 3.11 -8.32 -20.10
C GLY A 92 2.16 -7.61 -19.13
N SER A 93 2.75 -6.72 -18.31
CA SER A 93 2.06 -5.85 -17.35
C SER A 93 1.42 -4.63 -18.02
#